data_AF-A2B3R3-F1
#
_entry.id   AF-A2B3R3-F1
#
_cell.length_a   1.000
_cell.length_b   1.000
_cell.length_c   1.000
_cell.angle_alpha   90.00
_cell.angle_beta   90.00
_cell.angle_gamma   90.00
#
_symmetry.space_group_name_H-M   'P 1'
#
loop_
_entity.id
_entity.type
_entity.pdbx_description
1 polymer ?
#
loop_
_entity_poly.entity_id
_entity_poly.type
_entity_poly.pdbx_seq_one_letter_code
_entity_poly.pdbx_strand_id
1 'polypeptide(L)'
;FYSPFLKAFPTLKDLANAQLEEVLLLWRGLGYYSRAKNLKKSAEICVKEHNSQLPNDYQSLLKLPGIGAYTANAILCFGFREKSACVDANIKRTLLRLFGLDPNITAKDLQIKANDFLNLNESFNHNQALIDLGALICSP
;
A
#
# COMPACT_ATOMS: atom_id res chain seq x y z
N PHE A 1 -12.20 12.52 3.67
CA PHE A 1 -11.30 11.75 4.55
C PHE A 1 -9.84 12.18 4.39
N TYR A 2 -9.20 11.94 3.23
CA TYR A 2 -7.74 12.04 3.06
C TYR A 2 -7.13 13.38 3.48
N SER A 3 -7.55 14.51 2.86
CA SER A 3 -6.97 15.82 3.17
C SER A 3 -7.19 16.27 4.62
N PRO A 4 -8.39 16.11 5.22
CA PRO A 4 -8.58 16.35 6.66
C PRO A 4 -7.67 15.52 7.56
N PHE A 5 -7.46 14.23 7.24
CA PHE A 5 -6.61 13.35 8.03
C PHE A 5 -5.14 13.81 8.03
N LEU A 6 -4.60 14.15 6.85
CA LEU A 6 -3.24 14.67 6.73
C LEU A 6 -3.06 16.05 7.37
N LYS A 7 -4.11 16.88 7.38
CA LYS A 7 -4.06 18.17 8.08
C LYS A 7 -4.02 18.00 9.60
N ALA A 8 -4.75 17.03 10.14
CA ALA A 8 -4.76 16.73 11.57
C ALA A 8 -3.48 16.03 12.03
N PHE A 9 -2.93 15.14 11.20
CA PHE A 9 -1.72 14.38 11.51
C PHE A 9 -0.69 14.52 10.37
N PRO A 10 0.03 15.66 10.28
CA PRO A 10 0.98 15.92 9.20
C PRO A 10 2.19 14.97 9.19
N THR A 11 2.57 14.45 10.36
CA THR A 11 3.72 13.55 10.50
C THR A 11 3.34 12.25 11.23
N LEU A 12 4.22 11.25 11.14
CA LEU A 12 4.10 10.01 11.93
C LEU A 12 4.13 10.29 13.43
N LYS A 13 4.86 11.32 13.89
CA LYS A 13 4.87 11.72 15.31
C LYS A 13 3.51 12.23 15.75
N ASP A 14 2.87 13.07 14.95
CA ASP A 14 1.54 13.61 15.26
C ASP A 14 0.52 12.47 15.35
N LEU A 15 0.57 11.52 14.40
CA LEU A 15 -0.33 10.36 14.40
C LEU A 15 -0.07 9.41 15.57
N ALA A 16 1.19 9.17 15.93
CA ALA A 16 1.55 8.32 17.06
C ALA A 16 1.06 8.90 18.39
N ASN A 17 1.19 10.22 18.57
CA ASN A 17 0.83 10.94 19.79
C ASN A 17 -0.68 11.22 19.93
N ALA A 18 -1.46 11.12 18.84
CA ALA A 18 -2.90 11.33 18.85
C ALA A 18 -3.62 10.35 19.79
N GLN A 19 -4.76 10.76 20.35
CA GLN A 19 -5.65 9.81 21.03
C GLN A 19 -6.30 8.89 19.99
N LEU A 20 -6.53 7.63 20.35
CA LEU A 20 -7.10 6.68 19.39
C LEU A 20 -8.48 7.14 18.91
N GLU A 21 -9.28 7.73 19.80
CA GLU A 21 -10.61 8.26 19.55
C GLU A 21 -10.60 9.34 18.46
N GLU A 22 -9.59 10.21 18.42
CA GLU A 22 -9.42 11.24 17.38
C GLU A 22 -9.16 10.61 16.01
N VAL A 23 -8.29 9.58 15.98
CA VAL A 23 -8.01 8.81 14.77
C VAL A 23 -9.27 8.10 14.27
N LEU A 24 -10.04 7.45 15.16
CA LEU A 24 -11.28 6.76 14.80
C LEU A 24 -12.38 7.74 14.35
N LEU A 25 -12.44 8.92 14.95
CA LEU A 25 -13.38 9.98 14.57
C LEU A 25 -13.11 10.43 13.13
N LEU A 26 -11.86 10.71 12.79
CA LEU A 26 -11.48 11.08 11.43
C LEU A 26 -11.66 9.90 10.46
N TRP A 27 -11.56 8.65 10.91
CA TRP A 27 -11.79 7.43 10.09
C TRP A 27 -13.27 7.10 9.84
N ARG A 28 -14.20 7.82 10.47
CA ARG A 28 -15.64 7.52 10.38
C ARG A 28 -16.12 7.47 8.92
N GLY A 29 -16.88 6.42 8.60
CA GLY A 29 -17.47 6.20 7.28
C GLY A 29 -16.63 5.35 6.32
N LEU A 30 -15.36 5.07 6.62
CA LEU A 30 -14.50 4.23 5.76
C LEU A 30 -14.62 2.72 6.01
N GLY A 31 -15.25 2.31 7.11
CA GLY A 31 -15.32 0.92 7.54
C GLY A 31 -13.95 0.31 7.91
N TYR A 32 -13.97 -0.95 8.34
CA TYR A 32 -12.77 -1.72 8.74
C TYR A 32 -11.83 -0.95 9.69
N TYR A 33 -12.34 -0.58 10.88
CA TYR A 33 -11.62 0.24 11.86
C TYR A 33 -10.33 -0.40 12.41
N SER A 34 -10.12 -1.70 12.21
CA SER A 34 -8.82 -2.33 12.45
C SER A 34 -7.69 -1.68 11.64
N ARG A 35 -7.98 -1.16 10.44
CA ARG A 35 -6.99 -0.42 9.62
C ARG A 35 -6.55 0.88 10.29
N ALA A 36 -7.48 1.63 10.90
CA ALA A 36 -7.15 2.85 11.64
C ALA A 36 -6.24 2.56 12.84
N LYS A 37 -6.59 1.51 13.61
CA LYS A 37 -5.80 1.06 14.77
C LYS A 37 -4.40 0.62 14.36
N ASN A 38 -4.30 -0.16 13.29
CA ASN A 38 -3.02 -0.63 12.75
C ASN A 38 -2.18 0.51 12.17
N LEU A 39 -2.80 1.50 11.53
CA LEU A 39 -2.11 2.69 11.02
C LEU A 39 -1.49 3.50 12.16
N LYS A 40 -2.24 3.77 13.24
CA LYS A 40 -1.72 4.42 14.45
C LYS A 40 -0.58 3.63 15.07
N LYS A 41 -0.77 2.33 15.26
CA LYS A 41 0.26 1.44 15.82
C LYS A 41 1.54 1.40 14.98
N SER A 42 1.40 1.43 13.65
CA SER A 42 2.55 1.52 12.74
C SER A 42 3.31 2.84 12.92
N ALA A 43 2.59 3.96 13.09
CA ALA A 43 3.21 5.25 13.38
C ALA A 43 3.97 5.24 14.71
N GLU A 44 3.40 4.65 15.78
CA GLU A 44 4.06 4.47 17.07
C GLU A 44 5.36 3.66 16.95
N ILE A 45 5.33 2.54 16.21
CA ILE A 45 6.54 1.73 15.94
C ILE A 45 7.58 2.55 15.17
N CYS A 46 7.17 3.31 14.15
CA CYS A 46 8.10 4.13 13.38
C CYS A 46 8.77 5.22 14.24
N VAL A 47 8.02 5.84 15.15
CA VAL A 47 8.57 6.83 16.10
C VAL A 47 9.59 6.20 17.03
N LYS A 48 9.30 5.00 17.54
CA LYS A 48 10.14 4.30 18.50
C LYS A 48 11.39 3.65 17.89
N GLU A 49 11.25 3.06 16.70
CA GLU A 49 12.24 2.10 16.16
C GLU A 49 12.86 2.56 14.83
N HIS A 50 12.28 3.56 14.15
CA HIS A 50 12.69 3.98 12.80
C HIS A 50 12.93 5.49 12.69
N ASN A 51 13.40 6.14 13.76
CA ASN A 51 13.70 7.59 13.78
C ASN A 51 12.54 8.46 13.26
N SER A 52 11.30 8.04 13.55
CA SER A 52 10.07 8.70 13.09
C SER A 52 9.89 8.77 11.56
N GLN A 53 10.50 7.83 10.84
CA GLN A 53 10.35 7.65 9.40
C GLN A 53 9.72 6.28 9.11
N LEU A 54 9.06 6.15 7.95
CA LEU A 54 8.75 4.82 7.42
C LEU A 54 10.07 4.14 7.01
N PRO A 55 10.23 2.83 7.30
CA PRO A 55 11.34 2.08 6.74
C PRO A 55 11.23 2.02 5.22
N ASN A 56 12.37 2.05 4.54
CA ASN A 56 12.48 2.05 3.08
C ASN A 56 12.84 0.67 2.49
N ASP A 57 12.65 -0.40 3.25
CA ASP A 57 12.87 -1.77 2.79
C ASP A 57 11.63 -2.65 3.01
N TYR A 58 11.47 -3.63 2.13
CA TYR A 58 10.30 -4.51 2.09
C TYR A 58 10.11 -5.31 3.39
N GLN A 59 11.18 -5.84 3.98
CA GLN A 59 11.08 -6.72 5.15
C GLN A 59 10.70 -5.94 6.40
N SER A 60 11.21 -4.73 6.57
CA SER A 60 10.82 -3.85 7.67
C SER A 60 9.39 -3.32 7.50
N LEU A 61 8.97 -2.98 6.28
CA LEU A 61 7.59 -2.58 6.00
C LEU A 61 6.60 -3.71 6.35
N LEU A 62 6.90 -4.96 6.02
CA LEU A 62 6.04 -6.11 6.36
C LEU A 62 5.89 -6.36 7.86
N LYS A 63 6.81 -5.87 8.70
CA LYS A 63 6.70 -5.98 10.16
C LYS A 63 5.70 -4.99 10.75
N LEU A 64 5.33 -3.94 9.99
CA LEU A 64 4.38 -2.93 10.45
C LEU A 64 2.94 -3.48 10.41
N PRO A 65 2.14 -3.28 11.48
CA PRO A 65 0.76 -3.74 11.53
C PRO A 65 -0.09 -3.24 10.36
N GLY A 66 -0.78 -4.16 9.67
CA GLY A 66 -1.67 -3.82 8.56
C GLY A 66 -0.97 -3.55 7.22
N ILE A 67 0.35 -3.69 7.14
CA ILE A 67 1.10 -3.62 5.89
C ILE A 67 1.36 -5.05 5.38
N GLY A 68 0.64 -5.44 4.32
CA GLY A 68 0.89 -6.67 3.56
C GLY A 68 1.75 -6.42 2.32
N ALA A 69 1.99 -7.48 1.53
CA ALA A 69 2.85 -7.43 0.34
C ALA A 69 2.49 -6.31 -0.64
N TYR A 70 1.21 -6.15 -0.97
CA TYR A 70 0.73 -5.05 -1.83
C TYR A 70 1.12 -3.68 -1.26
N THR A 71 0.75 -3.39 -0.01
CA THR A 71 0.99 -2.09 0.61
C THR A 71 2.48 -1.81 0.75
N ALA A 72 3.29 -2.81 1.09
CA ALA A 72 4.75 -2.67 1.17
C ALA A 72 5.33 -2.28 -0.21
N ASN A 73 4.98 -3.01 -1.27
CA ASN A 73 5.44 -2.69 -2.62
C ASN A 73 4.91 -1.33 -3.13
N ALA A 74 3.67 -0.97 -2.78
CA ALA A 74 3.09 0.33 -3.12
C ALA A 74 3.82 1.49 -2.41
N ILE A 75 4.18 1.33 -1.12
CA ILE A 75 4.98 2.32 -0.39
C ILE A 75 6.37 2.46 -1.02
N LEU A 76 7.03 1.34 -1.33
CA LEU A 76 8.34 1.35 -1.98
C LEU A 76 8.28 2.06 -3.35
N CYS A 77 7.31 1.71 -4.20
CA CYS A 77 7.20 2.30 -5.52
C CYS A 77 6.74 3.77 -5.49
N PHE A 78 5.62 4.06 -4.84
CA PHE A 78 5.01 5.40 -4.90
C PHE A 78 5.65 6.38 -3.92
N GLY A 79 6.04 5.91 -2.73
CA GLY A 79 6.67 6.73 -1.69
C GLY A 79 8.17 6.87 -1.87
N PHE A 80 8.89 5.75 -2.06
CA PHE A 80 10.36 5.73 -2.14
C PHE A 80 10.93 5.69 -3.57
N ARG A 81 10.08 5.63 -4.61
CA ARG A 81 10.48 5.57 -6.02
C ARG A 81 11.31 4.33 -6.38
N GLU A 82 11.17 3.26 -5.61
CA GLU A 82 11.80 1.98 -5.88
C GLU A 82 11.15 1.24 -7.05
N LYS A 83 11.94 0.40 -7.71
CA LYS A 83 11.52 -0.44 -8.83
C LYS A 83 10.79 -1.70 -8.34
N SER A 84 9.61 -1.49 -7.76
CA SER A 84 8.78 -2.56 -7.19
C SER A 84 7.41 -2.63 -7.86
N ALA A 85 6.99 -3.83 -8.26
CA ALA A 85 5.64 -4.06 -8.75
C ALA A 85 4.70 -4.28 -7.56
N CYS A 86 3.58 -3.56 -7.51
CA CYS A 86 2.54 -3.80 -6.52
C CYS A 86 1.37 -4.53 -7.20
N VAL A 87 0.75 -5.49 -6.50
CA VAL A 87 -0.36 -6.28 -7.06
C VAL A 87 -1.57 -6.13 -6.16
N ASP A 88 -2.51 -5.26 -6.55
CA ASP A 88 -3.85 -5.20 -5.96
C ASP A 88 -4.85 -6.07 -6.75
N ALA A 89 -6.13 -6.00 -6.41
CA ALA A 89 -7.17 -6.74 -7.13
C ALA A 89 -7.32 -6.29 -8.60
N ASN A 90 -7.03 -5.03 -8.92
CA ASN A 90 -7.12 -4.48 -10.28
C ASN A 90 -5.97 -4.99 -11.16
N ILE A 91 -4.74 -4.89 -10.65
CA ILE A 91 -3.54 -5.41 -11.31
C ILE A 91 -3.65 -6.93 -11.44
N LYS A 92 -4.04 -7.66 -10.38
CA LYS A 92 -4.26 -9.11 -10.46
C LYS A 92 -5.18 -9.47 -11.63
N ARG A 93 -6.37 -8.87 -11.69
CA ARG A 93 -7.35 -9.15 -12.76
C ARG A 93 -6.79 -8.84 -14.14
N THR A 94 -6.09 -7.70 -14.28
CA THR A 94 -5.46 -7.29 -15.54
C THR A 94 -4.39 -8.29 -15.99
N LEU A 95 -3.48 -8.70 -15.10
CA LEU A 95 -2.43 -9.66 -15.41
C LEU A 95 -2.98 -11.04 -15.75
N LEU A 96 -3.98 -11.52 -15.01
CA LEU A 96 -4.63 -12.80 -15.29
C LEU A 96 -5.21 -12.84 -16.70
N ARG A 97 -5.93 -11.79 -17.10
CA ARG A 97 -6.57 -11.69 -18.42
C ARG A 97 -5.54 -11.45 -19.54
N LEU A 98 -4.59 -10.54 -19.33
CA LEU A 98 -3.59 -10.17 -20.33
C LEU A 98 -2.68 -11.35 -20.70
N PHE A 99 -2.30 -12.17 -19.72
CA PHE A 99 -1.37 -13.28 -19.91
C PHE A 99 -2.04 -14.65 -19.92
N GLY A 100 -3.37 -14.74 -19.81
CA GLY A 100 -4.10 -16.01 -19.79
C GLY A 100 -3.68 -16.93 -18.63
N LEU A 101 -3.46 -16.36 -17.44
CA LEU A 101 -2.97 -17.10 -16.27
C LEU A 101 -4.11 -17.83 -15.53
N ASP A 102 -3.77 -18.89 -14.80
CA ASP A 102 -4.70 -19.60 -13.91
C ASP A 102 -5.28 -18.63 -12.85
N PRO A 103 -6.62 -18.52 -12.70
CA PRO A 103 -7.25 -17.74 -11.63
C PRO A 103 -6.80 -18.13 -10.21
N ASN A 104 -6.36 -19.37 -10.02
CA ASN A 104 -5.87 -19.93 -8.76
C ASN A 104 -4.35 -19.76 -8.56
N ILE A 105 -3.66 -19.02 -9.44
CA ILE A 105 -2.24 -18.71 -9.30
C ILE A 105 -1.93 -18.19 -7.88
N THR A 106 -0.83 -18.68 -7.31
CA THR A 106 -0.41 -18.24 -5.98
C THR A 106 -0.05 -16.76 -5.98
N ALA A 107 -0.22 -16.08 -4.85
CA ALA A 107 0.19 -14.68 -4.73
C ALA A 107 1.69 -14.47 -5.02
N LYS A 108 2.52 -15.48 -4.70
CA LYS A 108 3.96 -15.48 -4.97
C LYS A 108 4.23 -15.51 -6.48
N ASP A 109 3.63 -16.44 -7.20
CA ASP A 109 3.88 -16.59 -8.64
C ASP A 109 3.31 -15.41 -9.43
N LEU A 110 2.16 -14.88 -9.00
CA LEU A 110 1.60 -13.66 -9.57
C LEU A 110 2.52 -12.45 -9.33
N GLN A 111 3.14 -12.34 -8.15
CA GLN A 111 4.10 -11.28 -7.86
C GLN A 111 5.38 -11.41 -8.71
N ILE A 112 5.87 -12.63 -8.95
CA ILE A 112 6.98 -12.87 -9.88
C ILE A 112 6.61 -12.36 -11.27
N LYS A 113 5.43 -12.75 -11.78
CA LYS A 113 4.96 -12.30 -13.10
C LYS A 113 4.80 -10.77 -13.19
N ALA A 114 4.33 -10.13 -12.12
CA ALA A 114 4.23 -8.68 -12.05
C ALA A 114 5.60 -8.00 -12.08
N ASN A 115 6.59 -8.56 -11.35
CA ASN A 115 7.97 -8.06 -11.39
C ASN A 115 8.60 -8.21 -12.77
N ASP A 116 8.37 -9.34 -13.46
CA ASP A 116 8.87 -9.58 -14.81
C ASP A 116 8.27 -8.62 -15.85
N PHE A 117 7.03 -8.17 -15.64
CA PHE A 117 6.34 -7.23 -16.53
C PHE A 117 6.65 -5.76 -16.23
N LEU A 118 7.20 -5.46 -15.06
CA LEU A 118 7.39 -4.09 -14.59
C LEU A 118 8.30 -3.29 -15.54
N ASN A 119 7.85 -2.11 -15.93
CA ASN A 119 8.74 -1.15 -16.58
C ASN A 119 9.71 -0.57 -15.53
N LEU A 120 10.98 -0.97 -15.59
CA LEU A 120 12.01 -0.55 -14.62
C LEU A 120 12.43 0.92 -14.74
N ASN A 121 12.11 1.59 -15.85
CA ASN A 121 12.39 3.02 -16.03
C ASN A 121 11.22 3.89 -15.56
N GLU A 122 10.00 3.35 -15.59
CA GLU A 122 8.75 4.08 -15.32
C GLU A 122 7.86 3.32 -14.32
N SER A 123 8.44 2.70 -13.30
CA SER A 123 7.71 1.77 -12.40
C SER A 123 6.52 2.43 -11.71
N PHE A 124 6.63 3.71 -11.34
CA PHE A 124 5.52 4.49 -10.78
C PHE A 124 4.34 4.57 -11.76
N ASN A 125 4.60 5.06 -12.98
CA ASN A 125 3.57 5.25 -14.00
C ASN A 125 3.02 3.91 -14.49
N HIS A 126 3.85 2.88 -14.56
CA HIS A 126 3.44 1.52 -14.89
C HIS A 126 2.42 0.97 -13.88
N ASN A 127 2.73 1.00 -12.58
CA ASN A 127 1.80 0.52 -11.55
C ASN A 127 0.51 1.35 -11.54
N GLN A 128 0.61 2.68 -11.61
CA GLN A 128 -0.57 3.56 -11.64
C GLN A 128 -1.45 3.26 -12.86
N ALA A 129 -0.86 3.11 -14.04
CA ALA A 129 -1.59 2.79 -15.27
C ALA A 129 -2.32 1.45 -15.17
N LEU A 130 -1.72 0.42 -14.56
CA LEU A 130 -2.39 -0.88 -14.37
C LEU A 130 -3.52 -0.83 -13.33
N ILE A 131 -3.37 -0.02 -12.27
CA ILE A 131 -4.46 0.24 -11.31
C ILE A 131 -5.63 0.89 -12.04
N ASP A 132 -5.37 1.97 -12.79
CA ASP A 132 -6.41 2.73 -13.49
C ASP A 132 -7.05 1.91 -14.61
N LEU A 133 -6.26 1.15 -15.38
CA LEU A 133 -6.77 0.24 -16.41
C LEU A 133 -7.71 -0.80 -15.79
N GLY A 134 -7.32 -1.42 -14.68
CA GLY A 134 -8.18 -2.37 -13.97
C GLY A 134 -9.44 -1.69 -13.42
N ALA A 135 -9.32 -0.52 -12.83
CA ALA A 135 -10.45 0.17 -12.21
C ALA A 135 -11.48 0.70 -13.23
N LEU A 136 -11.03 1.20 -14.38
CA LEU A 136 -11.86 1.97 -15.31
C LEU A 136 -12.26 1.22 -16.58
N ILE A 137 -11.44 0.27 -17.04
CA ILE A 137 -11.63 -0.39 -18.34
C ILE A 137 -11.80 -1.90 -18.18
N CYS A 138 -10.81 -2.55 -17.56
CA CYS A 138 -10.83 -3.98 -17.29
C CYS A 138 -11.61 -4.24 -16.00
N SER A 139 -12.89 -3.87 -15.95
CA SER A 139 -13.77 -4.05 -14.79
C SER A 139 -14.08 -5.54 -14.52
N PRO A 140 -14.61 -5.91 -13.34
CA PRO A 140 -15.06 -7.27 -13.04
C PRO A 140 -15.91 -7.88 -14.15
#